data_AF-A0AAV6Z6K1-F1
#
_entry.id   AF-A0AAV6Z6K1-F1
#
_cell.length_a   1.000
_cell.length_b   1.000
_cell.length_c   1.000
_cell.angle_alpha   90.00
_cell.angle_beta   90.00
_cell.angle_gamma   90.00
#
_symmetry.space_group_name_H-M   'P 1'
#
loop_
_entity.id
_entity.type
_entity.pdbx_description
1 polymer ?
#
loop_
_entity_poly.entity_id
_entity_poly.type
_entity_poly.pdbx_seq_one_letter_code
_entity_poly.pdbx_strand_id
1 'polypeptide(L)'
;MISISLLFVSAQSHLAGSTKPNEVGPVAVLEFWTQVLISQQLWHRDKGSLHLMDQLCKAAFRYHQEDCLQKLLYQQHKDALGYHCDRGILSSFVGWIVAGNVTPSFIDSNYNPSQIWFSWTVLNTESLFEEDSQLRRVLEYELLSHRSMSPDQALKKAQQQLKLPIVPSVQRLMIYRWAHQAMATPADHPLLPLFWQRFFLLYLNRPGPQYGLPVEGCIGKRFFSSSAHTHLLKQMKRRLMEVADFHHSASKALRVLVPMDGSPVFSDSGSCSQDCMASPDLHKELVKLFNVFIVWLEDDKLHKGDVYIPSLPKQYDPHRLAKVMRNEQGCNLLS
;
A
#
# COMPACT_ATOMS: atom_id res chain seq x y z
N MET A 1 -25.31 20.07 -13.44
CA MET A 1 -24.07 19.26 -13.38
C MET A 1 -22.94 20.23 -13.10
N ILE A 2 -22.49 20.34 -11.85
CA ILE A 2 -21.34 21.20 -11.53
C ILE A 2 -20.13 20.57 -12.23
N SER A 3 -19.38 21.36 -12.99
CA SER A 3 -18.19 20.86 -13.70
C SER A 3 -17.16 20.34 -12.68
N ILE A 4 -16.56 19.17 -12.93
CA ILE A 4 -15.52 18.59 -12.06
C ILE A 4 -14.36 19.58 -11.86
N SER A 5 -14.06 20.40 -12.86
CA SER A 5 -13.06 21.46 -12.76
C SER A 5 -13.40 22.52 -11.69
N LEU A 6 -14.69 22.84 -11.50
CA LEU A 6 -15.12 23.76 -10.43
C LEU A 6 -14.99 23.10 -9.06
N LEU A 7 -15.32 21.81 -8.93
CA LEU A 7 -15.12 21.07 -7.68
C LEU A 7 -13.64 21.02 -7.31
N PHE A 8 -12.76 20.82 -8.30
CA PHE A 8 -11.32 20.79 -8.10
C PHE A 8 -10.77 22.12 -7.56
N VAL A 9 -11.13 23.25 -8.18
CA VAL A 9 -10.68 24.58 -7.74
C VAL A 9 -11.20 24.91 -6.33
N SER A 10 -12.47 24.59 -6.05
CA SER A 10 -13.05 24.80 -4.72
C SER A 10 -12.40 23.93 -3.66
N ALA A 11 -12.14 22.65 -3.96
CA ALA A 11 -11.47 21.73 -3.04
C ALA A 11 -10.06 22.19 -2.68
N GLN A 12 -9.29 22.62 -3.69
CA GLN A 12 -7.95 23.17 -3.47
C GLN A 12 -7.98 24.45 -2.62
N SER A 13 -8.93 25.35 -2.90
CA SER A 13 -9.08 26.60 -2.16
C SER A 13 -9.42 26.35 -0.68
N HIS A 14 -10.35 25.42 -0.41
CA HIS A 14 -10.71 25.03 0.95
C HIS A 14 -9.53 24.36 1.68
N LEU A 15 -8.77 23.49 1.00
CA LEU A 15 -7.57 22.85 1.57
C LEU A 15 -6.43 23.84 1.85
N ALA A 16 -6.29 24.89 1.03
CA ALA A 16 -5.32 25.95 1.30
C ALA A 16 -5.75 26.80 2.51
N GLY A 17 -7.05 27.09 2.63
CA GLY A 17 -7.62 27.83 3.76
C GLY A 17 -7.57 27.07 5.08
N SER A 18 -7.68 25.74 5.07
CA SER A 18 -7.84 24.92 6.28
C SER A 18 -6.64 24.90 7.23
N THR A 19 -5.49 25.39 6.78
CA THR A 19 -4.27 25.51 7.59
C THR A 19 -4.17 26.83 8.34
N LYS A 20 -5.10 27.77 8.11
CA LYS A 20 -5.11 29.09 8.75
C LYS A 20 -5.80 29.04 10.12
N PRO A 21 -5.36 29.86 11.09
CA PRO A 21 -6.08 30.00 12.37
C PRO A 21 -7.52 30.45 12.15
N ASN A 22 -8.45 29.89 12.93
CA ASN A 22 -9.90 30.18 12.92
C ASN A 22 -10.67 29.74 11.66
N GLU A 23 -10.05 29.01 10.74
CA GLU A 23 -10.71 28.39 9.59
C GLU A 23 -11.12 26.93 9.87
N VAL A 24 -11.93 26.36 8.97
CA VAL A 24 -12.32 24.94 9.05
C VAL A 24 -11.09 24.06 8.90
N GLY A 25 -10.80 23.22 9.90
CA GLY A 25 -9.61 22.37 9.92
C GLY A 25 -9.54 21.37 8.76
N PRO A 26 -8.33 20.85 8.44
CA PRO A 26 -8.09 20.02 7.26
C PRO A 26 -8.92 18.73 7.25
N VAL A 27 -9.19 18.15 8.42
CA VAL A 27 -10.02 16.93 8.56
C VAL A 27 -11.42 17.15 8.00
N ALA A 28 -12.12 18.20 8.44
CA ALA A 28 -13.49 18.47 8.02
C ALA A 28 -13.58 18.79 6.51
N VAL A 29 -12.59 19.49 5.96
CA VAL A 29 -12.51 19.76 4.52
C VAL A 29 -12.30 18.45 3.73
N LEU A 30 -11.38 17.60 4.18
CA LEU A 30 -11.07 16.32 3.57
C LEU A 30 -12.28 15.38 3.59
N GLU A 31 -12.95 15.24 4.73
CA GLU A 31 -14.16 14.43 4.87
C GLU A 31 -15.29 14.92 3.98
N PHE A 32 -15.57 16.22 3.98
CA PHE A 32 -16.61 16.82 3.16
C PHE A 32 -16.39 16.54 1.68
N TRP A 33 -15.20 16.82 1.13
CA TRP A 33 -14.94 16.62 -0.29
C TRP A 33 -14.91 15.15 -0.68
N THR A 34 -14.42 14.28 0.21
CA THR A 34 -14.47 12.84 0.00
C THR A 34 -15.92 12.36 -0.07
N GLN A 35 -16.79 12.80 0.85
CA GLN A 35 -18.22 12.48 0.84
C GLN A 35 -18.93 12.97 -0.43
N VAL A 36 -18.62 14.19 -0.87
CA VAL A 36 -19.15 14.74 -2.13
C VAL A 36 -18.78 13.84 -3.30
N LEU A 37 -17.52 13.40 -3.40
CA LEU A 37 -17.07 12.52 -4.48
C LEU A 37 -17.72 11.14 -4.43
N ILE A 38 -17.70 10.47 -3.27
CA ILE A 38 -18.25 9.11 -3.15
C ILE A 38 -19.78 9.08 -3.34
N SER A 39 -20.47 10.21 -3.12
CA SER A 39 -21.91 10.34 -3.38
C SER A 39 -22.28 10.33 -4.86
N GLN A 40 -21.31 10.55 -5.76
CA GLN A 40 -21.54 10.49 -7.20
C GLN A 40 -21.63 9.04 -7.68
N GLN A 41 -22.58 8.75 -8.57
CA GLN A 41 -22.68 7.42 -9.16
C GLN A 41 -21.41 7.07 -9.94
N LEU A 42 -20.89 5.86 -9.71
CA LEU A 42 -19.70 5.34 -10.39
C LEU A 42 -18.46 6.25 -10.28
N TRP A 43 -18.33 7.02 -9.19
CA TRP A 43 -17.21 7.94 -8.96
C TRP A 43 -15.82 7.31 -9.15
N HIS A 44 -15.68 6.02 -8.81
CA HIS A 44 -14.45 5.23 -8.91
C HIS A 44 -14.08 4.85 -10.36
N ARG A 45 -14.94 5.14 -11.35
CA ARG A 45 -14.66 4.97 -12.78
C ARG A 45 -14.45 6.30 -13.50
N ASP A 46 -14.88 7.40 -12.90
CA ASP A 46 -14.69 8.72 -13.48
C ASP A 46 -13.26 9.22 -13.24
N LYS A 47 -12.56 9.53 -14.35
CA LYS A 47 -11.15 9.95 -14.29
C LYS A 47 -10.96 11.27 -13.55
N GLY A 48 -11.91 12.19 -13.64
CA GLY A 48 -11.85 13.48 -12.97
C GLY A 48 -12.01 13.35 -11.46
N SER A 49 -13.01 12.57 -11.03
CA SER A 49 -13.25 12.23 -9.64
C SER A 49 -12.07 11.46 -9.03
N LEU A 50 -11.50 10.49 -9.73
CA LEU A 50 -10.29 9.78 -9.29
C LEU A 50 -9.08 10.70 -9.18
N HIS A 51 -8.89 11.63 -10.12
CA HIS A 51 -7.80 12.60 -10.04
C HIS A 51 -7.95 13.51 -8.81
N LEU A 52 -9.15 14.02 -8.55
CA LEU A 52 -9.40 14.83 -7.35
C LEU A 52 -9.24 14.01 -6.07
N MET A 53 -9.75 12.78 -6.04
CA MET A 53 -9.58 11.86 -4.91
C MET A 53 -8.10 11.60 -4.61
N ASP A 54 -7.26 11.42 -5.64
CA ASP A 54 -5.81 11.26 -5.48
C ASP A 54 -5.16 12.49 -4.81
N GLN A 55 -5.59 13.70 -5.19
CA GLN A 55 -5.12 14.92 -4.52
C GLN A 55 -5.59 15.02 -3.07
N LEU A 56 -6.83 14.60 -2.76
CA LEU A 56 -7.31 14.53 -1.39
C LEU A 56 -6.49 13.54 -0.56
N CYS A 57 -6.21 12.35 -1.10
CA CYS A 57 -5.34 11.35 -0.47
C CYS A 57 -3.92 11.89 -0.21
N LYS A 58 -3.34 12.60 -1.19
CA LYS A 58 -2.03 13.27 -1.03
C LYS A 58 -2.06 14.32 0.07
N ALA A 59 -3.10 15.13 0.13
CA ALA A 59 -3.27 16.14 1.17
C ALA A 59 -3.46 15.50 2.55
N ALA A 60 -4.27 14.44 2.64
CA ALA A 60 -4.49 13.69 3.88
C ALA A 60 -3.17 13.09 4.41
N PHE A 61 -2.36 12.50 3.52
CA PHE A 61 -1.03 12.00 3.89
C PHE A 61 -0.13 13.13 4.41
N ARG A 62 -0.07 14.27 3.70
CA ARG A 62 0.74 15.43 4.10
C ARG A 62 0.35 15.98 5.47
N TYR A 63 -0.94 16.00 5.79
CA TYR A 63 -1.46 16.51 7.06
C TYR A 63 -1.55 15.45 8.16
N HIS A 64 -1.12 14.21 7.91
CA HIS A 64 -1.27 13.07 8.82
C HIS A 64 -2.73 12.83 9.24
N GLN A 65 -3.66 12.95 8.29
CA GLN A 65 -5.11 12.75 8.46
C GLN A 65 -5.66 11.66 7.55
N GLU A 66 -4.87 10.63 7.22
CA GLU A 66 -5.28 9.54 6.32
C GLU A 66 -6.52 8.80 6.81
N ASP A 67 -6.67 8.66 8.13
CA ASP A 67 -7.77 7.95 8.79
C ASP A 67 -9.15 8.45 8.36
N CYS A 68 -9.32 9.76 8.13
CA CYS A 68 -10.63 10.31 7.80
C CYS A 68 -11.13 9.85 6.42
N LEU A 69 -10.24 9.81 5.42
CA LEU A 69 -10.54 9.24 4.10
C LEU A 69 -10.67 7.72 4.17
N GLN A 70 -9.77 7.06 4.89
CA GLN A 70 -9.75 5.60 5.00
C GLN A 70 -11.05 5.08 5.62
N LYS A 71 -11.60 5.73 6.64
CA LYS A 71 -12.89 5.38 7.26
C LYS A 71 -14.05 5.44 6.27
N LEU A 72 -14.14 6.51 5.48
CA LEU A 72 -15.19 6.68 4.47
C LEU A 72 -15.09 5.62 3.37
N LEU A 73 -13.88 5.40 2.84
CA LEU A 73 -13.63 4.38 1.81
C LEU A 73 -13.82 2.96 2.33
N TYR A 74 -13.48 2.70 3.59
CA TYR A 74 -13.72 1.40 4.23
C TYR A 74 -15.20 1.08 4.35
N GLN A 75 -16.02 2.06 4.71
CA GLN A 75 -17.48 1.87 4.73
C GLN A 75 -18.01 1.55 3.34
N GLN A 76 -17.61 2.32 2.31
CA GLN A 76 -17.99 2.04 0.92
C GLN A 76 -17.54 0.65 0.45
N HIS A 77 -16.33 0.22 0.86
CA HIS A 77 -15.81 -1.09 0.51
C HIS A 77 -16.63 -2.23 1.16
N LYS A 78 -16.98 -2.11 2.44
CA LYS A 78 -17.84 -3.07 3.13
C LYS A 78 -19.21 -3.18 2.48
N ASP A 79 -19.81 -2.04 2.15
CA ASP A 79 -21.11 -1.99 1.47
C ASP A 79 -21.04 -2.66 0.09
N ALA A 80 -19.97 -2.40 -0.68
CA ALA A 80 -19.75 -3.05 -1.97
C ALA A 80 -19.58 -4.57 -1.85
N LEU A 81 -18.98 -5.05 -0.76
CA LEU A 81 -18.82 -6.48 -0.48
C LEU A 81 -20.07 -7.15 0.10
N GLY A 82 -21.14 -6.39 0.39
CA GLY A 82 -22.31 -6.89 1.09
C GLY A 82 -22.01 -7.37 2.51
N TYR A 83 -20.93 -6.85 3.12
CA TYR A 83 -20.49 -7.24 4.45
C TYR A 83 -21.23 -6.40 5.51
N HIS A 84 -22.39 -6.89 5.95
CA HIS A 84 -23.21 -6.27 6.99
C HIS A 84 -23.27 -7.18 8.23
N CYS A 85 -22.84 -6.68 9.39
CA CYS A 85 -22.93 -7.42 10.66
C CYS A 85 -24.36 -7.53 11.18
N ASP A 86 -25.25 -6.60 10.81
CA ASP A 86 -26.65 -6.59 11.24
C ASP A 86 -27.61 -6.67 10.05
N ARG A 87 -28.48 -7.68 10.10
CA ARG A 87 -29.68 -7.78 9.25
C ARG A 87 -30.64 -6.67 9.62
N GLY A 88 -30.72 -5.61 8.82
CA GLY A 88 -31.78 -4.64 8.98
C GLY A 88 -31.62 -3.46 8.05
N ILE A 89 -32.59 -3.33 7.15
CA ILE A 89 -32.88 -2.17 6.30
C ILE A 89 -32.12 -2.17 4.96
N LEU A 90 -32.93 -2.24 3.91
CA LEU A 90 -32.59 -2.26 2.49
C LEU A 90 -31.73 -1.05 2.10
N SER A 91 -30.46 -1.25 1.76
CA SER A 91 -29.66 -0.27 1.01
C SER A 91 -29.69 -0.64 -0.47
N SER A 92 -30.62 -0.01 -1.19
CA SER A 92 -30.79 -0.10 -2.64
C SER A 92 -29.57 0.43 -3.40
N PHE A 93 -28.48 -0.35 -3.48
CA PHE A 93 -27.40 -0.19 -4.46
C PHE A 93 -26.82 -1.54 -4.93
N VAL A 94 -27.66 -2.57 -5.04
CA VAL A 94 -27.27 -3.88 -5.61
C VAL A 94 -27.85 -4.02 -7.03
N GLY A 95 -27.45 -3.12 -7.93
CA GLY A 95 -27.89 -3.13 -9.34
C GLY A 95 -26.87 -3.64 -10.36
N TRP A 96 -25.64 -3.96 -9.92
CA TRP A 96 -24.50 -4.20 -10.82
C TRP A 96 -23.63 -5.41 -10.43
N ILE A 97 -24.07 -6.20 -9.45
CA ILE A 97 -23.51 -7.55 -9.23
C ILE A 97 -24.17 -8.49 -10.25
N VAL A 98 -23.89 -8.23 -11.53
CA VAL A 98 -24.28 -9.09 -12.65
C VAL A 98 -23.09 -9.99 -12.93
N ALA A 99 -23.32 -11.29 -12.70
CA ALA A 99 -22.64 -12.41 -13.34
C ALA A 99 -21.09 -12.36 -13.37
N GLY A 100 -20.48 -12.77 -12.25
CA GLY A 100 -19.20 -13.48 -12.30
C GLY A 100 -18.16 -12.99 -11.31
N ASN A 101 -18.22 -13.42 -10.04
CA ASN A 101 -17.09 -13.62 -9.12
C ASN A 101 -15.94 -12.58 -9.07
N VAL A 102 -16.12 -11.34 -9.54
CA VAL A 102 -15.12 -10.27 -9.41
C VAL A 102 -15.37 -9.56 -8.11
N THR A 103 -14.40 -9.66 -7.20
CA THR A 103 -14.38 -8.95 -5.92
C THR A 103 -14.39 -7.45 -6.17
N PRO A 104 -15.41 -6.71 -5.70
CA PRO A 104 -15.47 -5.27 -5.79
C PRO A 104 -14.22 -4.62 -5.20
N SER A 105 -13.64 -3.69 -5.95
CA SER A 105 -12.52 -2.86 -5.53
C SER A 105 -12.59 -1.54 -6.27
N PHE A 106 -12.10 -0.47 -5.64
CA PHE A 106 -12.01 0.83 -6.31
C PHE A 106 -10.81 0.92 -7.27
N ILE A 107 -9.98 -0.14 -7.34
CA ILE A 107 -8.94 -0.32 -8.34
C ILE A 107 -9.28 -1.57 -9.15
N ASP A 108 -9.74 -1.37 -10.39
CA ASP A 108 -10.18 -2.45 -11.26
C ASP A 108 -9.02 -3.40 -11.65
N SER A 109 -7.83 -2.83 -11.89
CA SER A 109 -6.60 -3.58 -12.25
C SER A 109 -5.83 -4.08 -11.01
N ASN A 110 -4.77 -4.86 -11.22
CA ASN A 110 -3.86 -5.30 -10.15
C ASN A 110 -3.03 -4.15 -9.55
N TYR A 111 -2.94 -3.02 -10.25
CA TYR A 111 -2.24 -1.81 -9.85
C TYR A 111 -2.85 -0.59 -10.55
N ASN A 112 -2.61 0.61 -10.01
CA ASN A 112 -2.97 1.86 -10.65
C ASN A 112 -1.76 2.81 -10.68
N PRO A 113 -1.18 3.06 -11.88
CA PRO A 113 0.01 3.89 -12.02
C PRO A 113 -0.30 5.39 -12.05
N SER A 114 -1.58 5.77 -12.22
CA SER A 114 -2.00 7.16 -12.44
C SER A 114 -2.43 7.87 -11.16
N GLN A 115 -3.08 7.16 -10.23
CA GLN A 115 -3.53 7.70 -8.94
C GLN A 115 -2.87 6.93 -7.79
N ILE A 116 -1.61 7.25 -7.53
CA ILE A 116 -0.74 6.50 -6.62
C ILE A 116 -1.12 6.74 -5.15
N TRP A 117 -1.50 7.97 -4.78
CA TRP A 117 -1.95 8.30 -3.42
C TRP A 117 -3.31 7.67 -3.12
N PHE A 118 -4.22 7.69 -4.10
CA PHE A 118 -5.47 6.96 -4.00
C PHE A 118 -5.23 5.46 -3.84
N SER A 119 -4.29 4.91 -4.62
CA SER A 119 -3.93 3.49 -4.54
C SER A 119 -3.41 3.11 -3.16
N TRP A 120 -2.58 3.97 -2.56
CA TRP A 120 -2.12 3.79 -1.19
C TRP A 120 -3.29 3.71 -0.22
N THR A 121 -4.23 4.66 -0.24
CA THR A 121 -5.38 4.65 0.66
C THR A 121 -6.25 3.42 0.45
N VAL A 122 -6.58 3.06 -0.80
CA VAL A 122 -7.42 1.89 -1.10
C VAL A 122 -6.77 0.58 -0.64
N LEU A 123 -5.48 0.37 -0.90
CA LEU A 123 -4.79 -0.85 -0.48
C LEU A 123 -4.68 -0.94 1.05
N ASN A 124 -4.54 0.18 1.76
CA ASN A 124 -4.62 0.20 3.22
C ASN A 124 -6.03 -0.14 3.72
N THR A 125 -7.07 0.41 3.09
CA THR A 125 -8.48 0.08 3.38
C THR A 125 -8.77 -1.41 3.19
N GLU A 126 -8.33 -2.00 2.08
CA GLU A 126 -8.56 -3.40 1.79
C GLU A 126 -7.71 -4.33 2.67
N SER A 127 -6.49 -3.91 3.03
CA SER A 127 -5.67 -4.64 4.00
C SER A 127 -6.35 -4.68 5.37
N LEU A 128 -6.95 -3.57 5.81
CA LEU A 128 -7.74 -3.51 7.04
C LEU A 128 -8.95 -4.47 6.98
N PHE A 129 -9.64 -4.52 5.84
CA PHE A 129 -10.74 -5.47 5.65
C PHE A 129 -10.27 -6.94 5.69
N GLU A 130 -9.13 -7.25 5.07
CA GLU A 130 -8.54 -8.61 5.10
C GLU A 130 -8.19 -9.05 6.55
N GLU A 131 -7.84 -8.10 7.42
CA GLU A 131 -7.60 -8.31 8.85
C GLU A 131 -8.90 -8.46 9.65
N ASP A 132 -9.85 -7.54 9.50
CA ASP A 132 -11.13 -7.55 10.21
C ASP A 132 -11.97 -8.78 9.89
N SER A 133 -11.95 -9.22 8.62
CA SER A 133 -12.62 -10.45 8.17
C SER A 133 -11.92 -11.74 8.62
N GLN A 134 -10.73 -11.64 9.24
CA GLN A 134 -9.85 -12.76 9.59
C GLN A 134 -9.36 -13.57 8.37
N LEU A 135 -9.56 -13.09 7.15
CA LEU A 135 -9.23 -13.81 5.92
C LEU A 135 -7.74 -14.16 5.87
N ARG A 136 -6.86 -13.18 6.13
CA ARG A 136 -5.41 -13.40 6.14
C ARG A 136 -5.02 -14.50 7.12
N ARG A 137 -5.55 -14.41 8.34
CA ARG A 137 -5.24 -15.35 9.43
C ARG A 137 -5.60 -16.78 9.07
N VAL A 138 -6.82 -17.03 8.58
CA VAL A 138 -7.27 -18.38 8.22
C VAL A 138 -6.48 -18.91 7.03
N LEU A 139 -6.20 -18.06 6.04
CA LEU A 139 -5.43 -18.45 4.86
C LEU A 139 -3.99 -18.83 5.24
N GLU A 140 -3.31 -18.03 6.05
CA GLU A 140 -1.96 -18.33 6.53
C GLU A 140 -1.93 -19.63 7.35
N TYR A 141 -2.93 -19.83 8.22
CA TYR A 141 -3.08 -21.06 9.00
C TYR A 141 -3.22 -22.30 8.09
N GLU A 142 -4.07 -22.25 7.07
CA GLU A 142 -4.26 -23.36 6.14
C GLU A 142 -2.98 -23.65 5.33
N LEU A 143 -2.26 -22.61 4.89
CA LEU A 143 -1.02 -22.73 4.13
C LEU A 143 0.14 -23.34 4.95
N LEU A 144 0.19 -23.08 6.25
CA LEU A 144 1.21 -23.63 7.16
C LEU A 144 0.85 -25.05 7.61
N SER A 145 -0.42 -25.28 7.93
CA SER A 145 -0.90 -26.58 8.39
C SER A 145 -0.83 -27.64 7.29
N HIS A 146 -0.97 -27.25 6.02
CA HIS A 146 -0.97 -28.17 4.87
C HIS A 146 0.13 -27.83 3.87
N ARG A 147 1.28 -28.51 3.97
CA ARG A 147 2.48 -28.18 3.17
C ARG A 147 2.33 -28.33 1.65
N SER A 148 1.41 -29.16 1.16
CA SER A 148 1.13 -29.30 -0.28
C SER A 148 0.04 -28.36 -0.80
N MET A 149 -0.61 -27.60 0.09
CA MET A 149 -1.72 -26.74 -0.29
C MET A 149 -1.25 -25.50 -1.04
N SER A 150 -1.95 -25.19 -2.13
CA SER A 150 -1.76 -23.96 -2.90
C SER A 150 -2.53 -22.78 -2.30
N PRO A 151 -2.12 -21.52 -2.57
CA PRO A 151 -2.86 -20.33 -2.15
C PRO A 151 -4.33 -20.33 -2.59
N ASP A 152 -4.65 -20.79 -3.79
CA ASP A 152 -6.02 -20.92 -4.29
C ASP A 152 -6.87 -21.88 -3.45
N GLN A 153 -6.30 -23.02 -3.06
CA GLN A 153 -6.98 -24.01 -2.22
C GLN A 153 -7.20 -23.47 -0.80
N ALA A 154 -6.18 -22.82 -0.22
CA ALA A 154 -6.26 -22.20 1.10
C ALA A 154 -7.33 -21.10 1.13
N LEU A 155 -7.38 -20.27 0.08
CA LEU A 155 -8.38 -19.19 -0.06
C LEU A 155 -9.81 -19.73 -0.15
N LYS A 156 -10.04 -20.80 -0.93
CA LYS A 156 -11.36 -21.46 -1.01
C LYS A 156 -11.79 -22.03 0.33
N LYS A 157 -10.88 -22.64 1.09
CA LYS A 157 -11.17 -23.13 2.44
C LYS A 157 -11.48 -21.99 3.41
N ALA A 158 -10.67 -20.93 3.39
CA ALA A 158 -10.88 -19.76 4.23
C ALA A 158 -12.24 -19.11 3.96
N GLN A 159 -12.65 -19.00 2.69
CA GLN A 159 -13.98 -18.54 2.29
C GLN A 159 -15.09 -19.37 2.92
N GLN A 160 -15.00 -20.71 2.82
CA GLN A 160 -16.01 -21.62 3.37
C GLN A 160 -16.09 -21.54 4.90
N GLN A 161 -14.93 -21.46 5.57
CA GLN A 161 -14.84 -21.39 7.03
C GLN A 161 -15.41 -20.07 7.58
N LEU A 162 -15.04 -18.95 6.95
CA LEU A 162 -15.44 -17.59 7.37
C LEU A 162 -16.82 -17.19 6.87
N LYS A 163 -17.43 -17.99 5.97
CA LYS A 163 -18.74 -17.71 5.35
C LYS A 163 -18.80 -16.34 4.69
N LEU A 164 -17.69 -15.90 4.09
CA LEU A 164 -17.61 -14.59 3.44
C LEU A 164 -18.49 -14.57 2.17
N PRO A 165 -19.37 -13.57 2.01
CA PRO A 165 -20.29 -13.51 0.87
C PRO A 165 -19.54 -13.34 -0.45
N ILE A 166 -18.46 -12.58 -0.43
CA ILE A 166 -17.57 -12.31 -1.56
C ILE A 166 -16.13 -12.44 -1.06
N VAL A 167 -15.27 -13.10 -1.84
CA VAL A 167 -13.83 -13.25 -1.53
C VAL A 167 -12.98 -12.80 -2.72
N PRO A 168 -11.81 -12.18 -2.49
CA PRO A 168 -10.81 -11.90 -3.52
C PRO A 168 -10.50 -13.11 -4.41
N SER A 169 -10.20 -12.89 -5.68
CA SER A 169 -9.43 -13.89 -6.42
C SER A 169 -8.01 -13.98 -5.84
N VAL A 170 -7.31 -15.10 -6.06
CA VAL A 170 -5.96 -15.28 -5.49
C VAL A 170 -5.00 -14.16 -5.86
N GLN A 171 -5.11 -13.61 -7.08
CA GLN A 171 -4.28 -12.50 -7.57
C GLN A 171 -4.58 -11.17 -6.87
N ARG A 172 -5.73 -11.07 -6.20
CA ARG A 172 -6.16 -9.89 -5.44
C ARG A 172 -5.84 -9.98 -3.95
N LEU A 173 -5.17 -11.03 -3.48
CA LEU A 173 -4.62 -11.06 -2.12
C LEU A 173 -3.64 -9.91 -1.93
N MET A 174 -3.65 -9.29 -0.74
CA MET A 174 -2.87 -8.07 -0.50
C MET A 174 -1.38 -8.24 -0.81
N ILE A 175 -0.80 -9.42 -0.54
CA ILE A 175 0.61 -9.70 -0.83
C ILE A 175 0.98 -9.49 -2.32
N TYR A 176 0.08 -9.83 -3.25
CA TYR A 176 0.32 -9.60 -4.68
C TYR A 176 -0.04 -8.18 -5.10
N ARG A 177 -1.07 -7.59 -4.52
CA ARG A 177 -1.47 -6.21 -4.86
C ARG A 177 -0.42 -5.18 -4.44
N TRP A 178 0.14 -5.32 -3.24
CA TRP A 178 1.27 -4.50 -2.80
C TRP A 178 2.50 -4.70 -3.71
N ALA A 179 2.79 -5.94 -4.12
CA ALA A 179 3.88 -6.24 -5.05
C ALA A 179 3.68 -5.55 -6.43
N HIS A 180 2.50 -5.69 -7.02
CA HIS A 180 2.18 -5.10 -8.31
C HIS A 180 2.17 -3.56 -8.26
N GLN A 181 1.61 -2.97 -7.21
CA GLN A 181 1.63 -1.52 -7.03
C GLN A 181 3.06 -1.00 -6.84
N ALA A 182 3.90 -1.68 -6.06
CA ALA A 182 5.30 -1.31 -5.91
C ALA A 182 6.06 -1.35 -7.25
N MET A 183 5.80 -2.35 -8.09
CA MET A 183 6.42 -2.45 -9.42
C MET A 183 5.96 -1.35 -10.38
N ALA A 184 4.69 -0.95 -10.32
CA ALA A 184 4.11 0.06 -11.20
C ALA A 184 4.40 1.51 -10.77
N THR A 185 4.86 1.72 -9.53
CA THR A 185 5.12 3.04 -8.98
C THR A 185 6.45 3.61 -9.54
N PRO A 186 6.48 4.86 -10.04
CA PRO A 186 7.70 5.52 -10.52
C PRO A 186 8.80 5.59 -9.47
N ALA A 187 10.07 5.56 -9.90
CA ALA A 187 11.23 5.50 -9.02
C ALA A 187 11.42 6.76 -8.16
N ASP A 188 10.93 7.89 -8.65
CA ASP A 188 10.95 9.20 -7.99
C ASP A 188 9.73 9.46 -7.11
N HIS A 189 8.73 8.58 -7.10
CA HIS A 189 7.53 8.79 -6.30
C HIS A 189 7.80 8.54 -4.81
N PRO A 190 7.43 9.47 -3.90
CA PRO A 190 7.79 9.39 -2.48
C PRO A 190 7.15 8.19 -1.74
N LEU A 191 6.03 7.67 -2.23
CA LEU A 191 5.39 6.46 -1.68
C LEU A 191 6.09 5.15 -2.07
N LEU A 192 7.00 5.13 -3.05
CA LEU A 192 7.59 3.88 -3.54
C LEU A 192 8.22 3.03 -2.42
N PRO A 193 9.07 3.58 -1.51
CA PRO A 193 9.63 2.80 -0.41
C PRO A 193 8.56 2.21 0.51
N LEU A 194 7.44 2.91 0.69
CA LEU A 194 6.34 2.48 1.56
C LEU A 194 5.54 1.32 0.94
N PHE A 195 5.35 1.31 -0.38
CA PHE A 195 4.74 0.15 -1.07
C PHE A 195 5.60 -1.11 -0.90
N TRP A 196 6.92 -0.99 -1.08
CA TRP A 196 7.84 -2.11 -0.83
C TRP A 196 7.82 -2.57 0.61
N GLN A 197 7.80 -1.62 1.56
CA GLN A 197 7.66 -1.94 2.98
C GLN A 197 6.38 -2.74 3.26
N ARG A 198 5.22 -2.33 2.73
CA ARG A 198 3.96 -3.05 2.90
C ARG A 198 4.03 -4.47 2.33
N PHE A 199 4.69 -4.65 1.19
CA PHE A 199 4.96 -5.98 0.64
C PHE A 199 5.82 -6.82 1.59
N PHE A 200 6.96 -6.30 2.08
CA PHE A 200 7.85 -7.07 2.95
C PHE A 200 7.24 -7.40 4.31
N LEU A 201 6.35 -6.56 4.85
CA LEU A 201 5.57 -6.87 6.04
C LEU A 201 4.74 -8.15 5.86
N LEU A 202 4.20 -8.39 4.67
CA LEU A 202 3.44 -9.61 4.36
C LEU A 202 4.35 -10.78 3.97
N TYR A 203 5.38 -10.52 3.15
CA TYR A 203 6.27 -11.56 2.62
C TYR A 203 7.16 -12.18 3.71
N LEU A 204 7.65 -11.35 4.65
CA LEU A 204 8.51 -11.77 5.75
C LEU A 204 7.74 -11.96 7.07
N ASN A 205 6.40 -11.88 7.03
CA ASN A 205 5.58 -12.19 8.20
C ASN A 205 5.92 -13.59 8.72
N ARG A 206 6.03 -13.74 10.03
CA ARG A 206 6.18 -15.03 10.71
C ARG A 206 4.90 -15.28 11.52
N PRO A 207 3.90 -15.96 10.94
CA PRO A 207 2.72 -16.34 11.68
C PRO A 207 3.15 -17.21 12.86
N GLY A 208 3.02 -16.67 14.08
CA GLY A 208 3.62 -17.24 15.28
C GLY A 208 2.66 -18.06 16.15
N PRO A 209 3.06 -18.33 17.41
CA PRO A 209 2.28 -19.07 18.41
C PRO A 209 0.97 -18.38 18.83
N GLN A 210 0.85 -17.07 18.57
CA GLN A 210 -0.39 -16.31 18.76
C GLN A 210 -1.58 -16.87 17.97
N TYR A 211 -1.31 -17.76 17.01
CA TYR A 211 -2.32 -18.49 16.22
C TYR A 211 -2.36 -19.99 16.54
N GLY A 212 -1.67 -20.45 17.59
CA GLY A 212 -1.55 -21.87 17.95
C GLY A 212 -0.62 -22.67 17.04
N LEU A 213 0.17 -22.00 16.20
CA LEU A 213 1.10 -22.63 15.25
C LEU A 213 2.52 -22.69 15.83
N PRO A 214 3.35 -23.67 15.43
CA PRO A 214 4.78 -23.67 15.75
C PRO A 214 5.46 -22.40 15.24
N VAL A 215 6.53 -21.96 15.90
CA VAL A 215 7.41 -20.91 15.36
C VAL A 215 8.11 -21.48 14.13
N GLU A 216 7.49 -21.33 12.96
CA GLU A 216 8.11 -21.62 11.66
C GLU A 216 8.78 -20.37 11.09
N GLY A 217 9.38 -20.52 9.90
CA GLY A 217 9.95 -19.40 9.17
C GLY A 217 8.89 -18.54 8.47
N CYS A 218 9.34 -17.58 7.65
CA CYS A 218 8.44 -16.61 7.03
C CYS A 218 7.47 -17.24 6.00
N ILE A 219 6.23 -16.74 5.99
CA ILE A 219 5.14 -17.28 5.15
C ILE A 219 5.31 -17.04 3.65
N GLY A 220 6.08 -16.03 3.23
CA GLY A 220 6.13 -15.56 1.84
C GLY A 220 6.31 -16.64 0.79
N LYS A 221 7.22 -17.60 0.99
CA LYS A 221 7.44 -18.69 0.02
C LYS A 221 6.21 -19.56 -0.23
N ARG A 222 5.29 -19.66 0.73
CA ARG A 222 4.04 -20.42 0.58
C ARG A 222 3.12 -19.79 -0.47
N PHE A 223 3.09 -18.46 -0.51
CA PHE A 223 2.37 -17.70 -1.55
C PHE A 223 3.05 -17.81 -2.91
N PHE A 224 4.38 -17.73 -2.95
CA PHE A 224 5.14 -17.67 -4.21
C PHE A 224 5.61 -19.05 -4.74
N SER A 225 4.87 -20.12 -4.43
CA SER A 225 5.24 -21.49 -4.78
C SER A 225 5.01 -21.87 -6.25
N SER A 226 4.23 -21.10 -7.01
CA SER A 226 3.97 -21.34 -8.44
C SER A 226 5.08 -20.78 -9.34
N SER A 227 5.20 -21.32 -10.56
CA SER A 227 6.17 -20.83 -11.55
C SER A 227 5.92 -19.37 -11.94
N ALA A 228 4.66 -18.96 -12.08
CA ALA A 228 4.26 -17.58 -12.36
C ALA A 228 4.69 -16.63 -11.23
N HIS A 229 4.54 -17.04 -9.97
CA HIS A 229 4.95 -16.24 -8.81
C HIS A 229 6.49 -16.20 -8.66
N THR A 230 7.19 -17.27 -9.02
CA THR A 230 8.66 -17.26 -9.08
C THR A 230 9.17 -16.23 -10.10
N HIS A 231 8.50 -16.11 -11.24
CA HIS A 231 8.82 -15.07 -12.22
C HIS A 231 8.56 -13.66 -11.67
N LEU A 232 7.45 -13.45 -10.93
CA LEU A 232 7.17 -12.16 -10.28
C LEU A 232 8.27 -11.75 -9.30
N LEU A 233 8.77 -12.65 -8.44
CA LEU A 233 9.89 -12.35 -7.54
C LEU A 233 11.15 -11.91 -8.30
N LYS A 234 11.46 -12.55 -9.44
CA LYS A 234 12.59 -12.15 -10.30
C LYS A 234 12.39 -10.76 -10.89
N GLN A 235 11.18 -10.43 -11.33
CA GLN A 235 10.85 -9.08 -11.82
C GLN A 235 10.97 -8.04 -10.70
N MET A 236 10.50 -8.36 -9.50
CA MET A 236 10.59 -7.48 -8.33
C MET A 236 12.04 -7.22 -7.94
N LYS A 237 12.90 -8.25 -7.90
CA LYS A 237 14.35 -8.09 -7.70
C LYS A 237 14.93 -7.11 -8.73
N ARG A 238 14.65 -7.32 -10.01
CA ARG A 238 15.13 -6.44 -11.08
C ARG A 238 14.67 -5.00 -10.86
N ARG A 239 13.40 -4.80 -10.52
CA ARG A 239 12.85 -3.47 -10.23
C ARG A 239 13.55 -2.79 -9.06
N LEU A 240 13.84 -3.51 -7.98
CA LEU A 240 14.58 -2.96 -6.84
C LEU A 240 16.00 -2.50 -7.24
N MET A 241 16.69 -3.27 -8.08
CA MET A 241 18.01 -2.89 -8.61
C MET A 241 17.92 -1.61 -9.45
N GLU A 242 16.96 -1.53 -10.38
CA GLU A 242 16.72 -0.34 -11.21
C GLU A 242 16.47 0.92 -10.36
N VAL A 243 15.68 0.80 -9.30
CA VAL A 243 15.34 1.92 -8.40
C VAL A 243 16.56 2.33 -7.56
N ALA A 244 17.36 1.37 -7.08
CA ALA A 244 18.61 1.67 -6.40
C ALA A 244 19.59 2.42 -7.32
N ASP A 245 19.73 1.99 -8.57
CA ASP A 245 20.57 2.65 -9.58
C ASP A 245 20.08 4.06 -9.92
N PHE A 246 18.75 4.25 -10.01
CA PHE A 246 18.13 5.56 -10.19
C PHE A 246 18.54 6.54 -9.07
N HIS A 247 18.36 6.15 -7.80
CA HIS A 247 18.72 7.02 -6.68
C HIS A 247 20.23 7.23 -6.54
N HIS A 248 21.04 6.21 -6.86
CA HIS A 248 22.50 6.38 -6.91
C HIS A 248 22.90 7.45 -7.93
N SER A 249 22.31 7.41 -9.12
CA SER A 249 22.52 8.38 -10.19
C SER A 249 22.03 9.78 -9.77
N ALA A 250 20.84 9.88 -9.19
CA ALA A 250 20.27 11.14 -8.70
C ALA A 250 21.14 11.79 -7.59
N SER A 251 21.65 10.98 -6.66
CA SER A 251 22.54 11.45 -5.59
C SER A 251 23.84 12.08 -6.12
N LYS A 252 24.36 11.58 -7.26
CA LYS A 252 25.55 12.12 -7.92
C LYS A 252 25.23 13.39 -8.69
N ALA A 253 24.12 13.42 -9.42
CA ALA A 253 23.72 14.58 -10.23
C ALA A 253 23.51 15.83 -9.36
N LEU A 254 22.84 15.70 -8.21
CA LEU A 254 22.59 16.83 -7.31
C LEU A 254 23.86 17.39 -6.67
N ARG A 255 24.88 16.55 -6.43
CA ARG A 255 26.19 17.02 -5.92
C ARG A 255 26.93 17.93 -6.88
N VAL A 256 26.72 17.78 -8.19
CA VAL A 256 27.34 18.64 -9.22
C VAL A 256 26.68 20.02 -9.26
N LEU A 257 25.42 20.12 -8.85
CA LEU A 257 24.65 21.35 -8.85
C LEU A 257 24.84 22.22 -7.59
N VAL A 258 25.42 21.68 -6.51
CA VAL A 258 25.75 22.43 -5.29
C VAL A 258 27.16 23.01 -5.45
N PRO A 259 27.33 24.33 -5.61
CA PRO A 259 28.66 24.93 -5.70
C PRO A 259 29.45 24.73 -4.41
N MET A 260 30.77 24.63 -4.51
CA MET A 260 31.70 24.48 -3.37
C MET A 260 31.58 25.59 -2.32
N ASP A 261 30.99 26.74 -2.67
CA ASP A 261 30.79 27.91 -1.79
C ASP A 261 29.45 27.91 -1.01
N GLY A 262 28.70 26.80 -1.01
CA GLY A 262 27.54 26.63 -0.11
C GLY A 262 26.38 27.60 -0.33
N SER A 263 26.39 28.37 -1.42
CA SER A 263 25.33 29.33 -1.75
C SER A 263 24.17 28.62 -2.47
N PRO A 264 22.94 28.62 -1.92
CA PRO A 264 21.81 27.98 -2.56
C PRO A 264 21.38 28.77 -3.80
N VAL A 265 21.35 28.11 -4.96
CA VAL A 265 20.66 28.61 -6.15
C VAL A 265 19.17 28.37 -5.94
N PHE A 266 18.47 29.35 -5.36
CA PHE A 266 17.01 29.30 -5.29
C PHE A 266 16.42 29.52 -6.69
N SER A 267 15.86 28.47 -7.28
CA SER A 267 14.87 28.61 -8.35
C SER A 267 13.49 28.75 -7.72
N ASP A 268 12.95 29.97 -7.74
CA ASP A 268 11.55 30.25 -7.42
C ASP A 268 10.64 29.54 -8.45
N SER A 269 10.14 28.36 -8.10
CA SER A 269 8.94 27.82 -8.74
C SER A 269 8.19 26.92 -7.78
N GLY A 270 7.03 27.41 -7.31
CA GLY A 270 6.15 26.70 -6.40
C GLY A 270 5.66 25.37 -6.97
N SER A 271 6.16 24.28 -6.41
CA SER A 271 5.56 22.94 -6.50
C SER A 271 6.05 22.14 -5.31
N CYS A 272 5.19 21.99 -4.30
CA CYS A 272 5.52 21.34 -3.03
C CYS A 272 5.76 19.82 -3.13
N SER A 273 5.99 19.30 -4.34
CA SER A 273 6.35 17.91 -4.63
C SER A 273 7.82 17.76 -5.00
N GLN A 274 8.50 18.83 -5.43
CA GLN A 274 9.92 18.80 -5.82
C GLN A 274 10.88 18.87 -4.63
N ASP A 275 10.45 19.44 -3.51
CA ASP A 275 11.32 19.67 -2.34
C ASP A 275 11.74 18.36 -1.63
N CYS A 276 10.90 17.32 -1.67
CA CYS A 276 11.18 16.07 -0.95
C CYS A 276 12.33 15.26 -1.58
N MET A 277 12.46 15.28 -2.91
CA MET A 277 13.47 14.51 -3.65
C MET A 277 14.69 15.34 -4.07
N ALA A 278 14.83 16.56 -3.55
CA ALA A 278 15.93 17.46 -3.89
C ALA A 278 17.20 17.23 -3.03
N SER A 279 17.15 16.38 -2.01
CA SER A 279 18.28 16.14 -1.11
C SER A 279 19.16 14.96 -1.59
N PRO A 280 20.46 15.18 -1.86
CA PRO A 280 21.41 14.10 -2.13
C PRO A 280 21.47 13.05 -1.01
N ASP A 281 21.24 13.46 0.24
CA ASP A 281 21.31 12.56 1.40
C ASP A 281 20.12 11.61 1.45
N LEU A 282 18.92 12.09 1.14
CA LEU A 282 17.75 11.23 1.01
C LEU A 282 18.00 10.14 -0.04
N HIS A 283 18.55 10.50 -1.20
CA HIS A 283 18.86 9.51 -2.24
C HIS A 283 19.86 8.45 -1.76
N LYS A 284 20.87 8.81 -0.96
CA LYS A 284 21.79 7.81 -0.39
C LYS A 284 21.07 6.87 0.58
N GLU A 285 20.18 7.39 1.41
CA GLU A 285 19.38 6.55 2.32
C GLU A 285 18.45 5.62 1.54
N LEU A 286 17.84 6.10 0.46
CA LEU A 286 17.03 5.28 -0.43
C LEU A 286 17.87 4.18 -1.10
N VAL A 287 19.09 4.48 -1.59
CA VAL A 287 20.00 3.45 -2.11
C VAL A 287 20.28 2.37 -1.08
N LYS A 288 20.59 2.74 0.17
CA LYS A 288 20.79 1.76 1.26
C LYS A 288 19.54 0.92 1.48
N LEU A 289 18.38 1.55 1.56
CA LEU A 289 17.10 0.87 1.81
C LEU A 289 16.74 -0.13 0.70
N PHE A 290 16.85 0.26 -0.57
CA PHE A 290 16.54 -0.64 -1.68
C PHE A 290 17.54 -1.81 -1.77
N ASN A 291 18.81 -1.60 -1.43
CA ASN A 291 19.78 -2.69 -1.31
C ASN A 291 19.43 -3.67 -0.18
N VAL A 292 18.94 -3.19 0.97
CA VAL A 292 18.41 -4.04 2.04
C VAL A 292 17.23 -4.88 1.53
N PHE A 293 16.29 -4.28 0.80
CA PHE A 293 15.16 -4.99 0.20
C PHE A 293 15.58 -6.06 -0.82
N ILE A 294 16.62 -5.80 -1.62
CA ILE A 294 17.19 -6.80 -2.54
C ILE A 294 17.70 -8.01 -1.76
N VAL A 295 18.50 -7.78 -0.71
CA VAL A 295 19.02 -8.85 0.16
C VAL A 295 17.88 -9.65 0.80
N TRP A 296 16.84 -8.96 1.28
CA TRP A 296 15.68 -9.61 1.89
C TRP A 296 14.87 -10.48 0.95
N LEU A 297 14.76 -10.08 -0.32
CA LEU A 297 14.03 -10.84 -1.33
C LEU A 297 14.80 -12.07 -1.82
N GLU A 298 16.14 -12.00 -1.77
CA GLU A 298 17.04 -13.04 -2.31
C GLU A 298 17.43 -14.11 -1.32
N ASP A 299 17.65 -13.75 -0.04
CA ASP A 299 18.20 -14.70 0.91
C ASP A 299 17.13 -15.66 1.42
N ASP A 300 17.13 -16.85 0.81
CA ASP A 300 16.32 -17.99 1.18
C ASP A 300 16.43 -18.37 2.66
N LYS A 301 17.53 -18.03 3.34
CA LYS A 301 17.72 -18.32 4.76
C LYS A 301 16.70 -17.58 5.61
N LEU A 302 16.31 -16.34 5.25
CA LEU A 302 15.37 -15.54 6.04
C LEU A 302 14.01 -16.21 6.24
N HIS A 303 13.65 -17.12 5.34
CA HIS A 303 12.43 -17.93 5.39
C HIS A 303 12.52 -19.14 6.31
N LYS A 304 13.65 -19.37 6.99
CA LYS A 304 13.80 -20.46 7.96
C LYS A 304 13.48 -19.96 9.38
N GLY A 305 12.94 -20.85 10.21
CA GLY A 305 12.52 -20.51 11.59
C GLY A 305 13.69 -20.37 12.57
N ASP A 306 14.86 -20.89 12.23
CA ASP A 306 16.07 -20.93 13.05
C ASP A 306 17.00 -19.71 12.89
N VAL A 307 16.63 -18.74 12.04
CA VAL A 307 17.46 -17.55 11.82
C VAL A 307 17.50 -16.67 13.06
N TYR A 308 18.69 -16.53 13.64
CA TYR A 308 18.95 -15.59 14.72
C TYR A 308 19.23 -14.18 14.17
N ILE A 309 18.16 -13.38 14.08
CA ILE A 309 18.17 -12.03 13.48
C ILE A 309 19.29 -11.12 14.01
N PRO A 310 19.56 -11.02 15.33
CA PRO A 310 20.60 -10.11 15.85
C PRO A 310 22.02 -10.40 15.34
N SER A 311 22.30 -11.62 14.87
CA SER A 311 23.62 -12.01 14.33
C SER A 311 23.79 -11.75 12.83
N LEU A 312 22.74 -11.30 12.15
CA LEU A 312 22.81 -11.09 10.71
C LEU A 312 23.77 -9.94 10.36
N PRO A 313 24.49 -10.03 9.23
CA PRO A 313 25.35 -8.94 8.77
C PRO A 313 24.60 -7.62 8.60
N LYS A 314 25.32 -6.50 8.71
CA LYS A 314 24.72 -5.14 8.63
C LYS A 314 23.92 -4.87 7.35
N GLN A 315 24.27 -5.52 6.24
CA GLN A 315 23.56 -5.39 4.96
C GLN A 315 22.10 -5.87 5.01
N TYR A 316 21.71 -6.65 6.02
CA TYR A 316 20.33 -7.09 6.25
C TYR A 316 19.51 -6.07 7.05
N ASP A 317 20.13 -5.02 7.59
CA ASP A 317 19.51 -4.14 8.61
C ASP A 317 18.70 -4.95 9.66
N PRO A 318 19.39 -5.69 10.55
CA PRO A 318 18.73 -6.64 11.46
C PRO A 318 17.66 -6.01 12.34
N HIS A 319 17.85 -4.75 12.74
CA HIS A 319 16.90 -4.02 13.57
C HIS A 319 15.59 -3.78 12.81
N ARG A 320 15.68 -3.28 11.57
CA ARG A 320 14.51 -3.07 10.70
C ARG A 320 13.84 -4.38 10.34
N LEU A 321 14.62 -5.40 10.01
CA LEU A 321 14.14 -6.73 9.69
C LEU A 321 13.34 -7.35 10.84
N ALA A 322 13.82 -7.21 12.08
CA ALA A 322 13.11 -7.69 13.27
C ALA A 322 11.73 -7.03 13.42
N LYS A 323 11.62 -5.71 13.18
CA LYS A 323 10.33 -5.00 13.23
C LYS A 323 9.37 -5.48 12.13
N VAL A 324 9.89 -5.69 10.92
CA VAL A 324 9.10 -6.21 9.79
C VAL A 324 8.60 -7.61 10.07
N MET A 325 9.44 -8.51 10.58
CA MET A 325 9.07 -9.89 10.90
C MET A 325 8.08 -10.01 12.06
N ARG A 326 8.04 -9.04 12.97
CA ARG A 326 7.04 -8.95 14.05
C ARG A 326 5.73 -8.28 13.60
N ASN A 327 5.64 -7.83 12.35
CA ASN A 327 4.49 -7.12 11.79
C ASN A 327 4.04 -5.94 12.67
N GLU A 328 4.99 -5.17 13.22
CA GLU A 328 4.70 -3.96 13.99
C GLU A 328 4.15 -2.87 13.06
N GLN A 329 2.81 -2.80 12.94
CA GLN A 329 2.09 -1.97 11.96
C GLN A 329 2.31 -0.45 12.10
N GLY A 330 2.92 0.02 13.18
CA GLY A 330 3.21 1.45 13.44
C GLY A 330 4.58 1.93 12.96
N CYS A 331 5.42 1.08 12.34
CA CYS A 331 6.76 1.49 11.97
C CYS A 331 6.77 2.15 10.59
N ASN A 332 6.81 3.48 10.49
CA ASN A 332 7.37 4.11 9.28
C ASN A 332 8.84 3.70 9.21
N LEU A 333 9.26 2.90 8.22
CA LEU A 333 10.66 2.48 8.15
C LEU A 333 11.57 3.66 7.73
N LEU A 334 11.02 4.79 7.31
CA LEU A 334 11.78 6.00 7.00
C LEU A 334 12.10 6.88 8.23
N SER A 335 11.67 6.49 9.45
CA SER A 335 12.00 7.16 10.72
C SER A 335 13.14 6.52 11.48
#